data_AF-A0AB36J487-F1
#
_entry.id   AF-A0AB36J487-F1
#
_cell.length_a   1.000
_cell.length_b   1.000
_cell.length_c   1.000
_cell.angle_alpha   90.00
_cell.angle_beta   90.00
_cell.angle_gamma   90.00
#
_symmetry.space_group_name_H-M   'P 1'
#
loop_
_entity.id
_entity.type
_entity.pdbx_description
1 polymer ?
#
loop_
_entity_poly.entity_id
_entity_poly.type
_entity_poly.pdbx_seq_one_letter_code
_entity_poly.pdbx_strand_id
1 'polypeptide(L)'
;MLANGRGRWLAIVASLVVAAAMIYAQDTKPRSYVQPPAATPTATPSATPKDPVAAPPGAPHIASQAEAEQLAALAATAPTTAQQFQFPLSPGVASEDRLQVKTIWAARVISVLFPEIKTIYGYRQDPLPWHPNGLAIDVMIPNPHTPEGIELGNQIAGYALANAKRWGINHVIWRQKIYPGVGAGSWTADYGSETANHYDHVHIATNGGGYPTGHETYYIASMTPTPPA
;
A
#
# COMPACT_ATOMS: atom_id res chain seq x y z
N MET A 1 23.74 -26.18 15.73
CA MET A 1 22.87 -25.01 15.55
C MET A 1 23.59 -24.01 14.68
N LEU A 2 23.16 -23.78 13.43
CA LEU A 2 23.54 -22.63 12.59
C LEU A 2 22.80 -22.75 11.25
N ALA A 3 21.61 -22.15 11.17
CA ALA A 3 21.00 -21.75 9.90
C ALA A 3 19.82 -20.81 10.21
N ASN A 4 20.00 -19.49 10.12
CA ASN A 4 18.90 -18.54 9.88
C ASN A 4 19.42 -17.13 9.59
N GLY A 5 19.81 -16.89 8.32
CA GLY A 5 20.16 -15.55 7.86
C GLY A 5 19.78 -15.31 6.40
N ARG A 6 19.95 -16.32 5.54
CA ARG A 6 19.79 -16.14 4.09
C ARG A 6 18.34 -16.03 3.61
N GLY A 7 17.37 -16.57 4.35
CA GLY A 7 15.94 -16.49 3.99
C GLY A 7 15.31 -15.10 4.22
N ARG A 8 15.76 -14.36 5.24
CA ARG A 8 15.25 -13.01 5.55
C ARG A 8 15.70 -11.96 4.53
N TRP A 9 16.89 -12.10 3.95
CA TRP A 9 17.42 -11.13 2.98
C TRP A 9 16.75 -11.21 1.60
N LEU A 10 16.31 -12.40 1.17
CA LEU A 10 15.61 -12.58 -0.11
C LEU A 10 14.17 -12.04 -0.10
N ALA A 11 13.50 -12.05 1.06
CA ALA A 11 12.16 -11.49 1.21
C ALA A 11 12.13 -9.94 1.18
N ILE A 12 13.19 -9.29 1.68
CA ILE A 12 13.29 -7.81 1.75
C ILE A 12 13.43 -7.18 0.36
N VAL A 13 14.20 -7.79 -0.54
CA VAL A 13 14.40 -7.27 -1.90
C VAL A 13 13.19 -7.51 -2.80
N ALA A 14 12.51 -8.66 -2.64
CA ALA A 14 11.34 -8.99 -3.44
C ALA A 14 10.12 -8.08 -3.15
N SER A 15 9.89 -7.72 -1.88
CA SER A 15 8.70 -6.94 -1.48
C SER A 15 8.79 -5.45 -1.87
N LEU A 16 9.98 -4.84 -1.83
CA LEU A 16 10.16 -3.43 -2.22
C LEU A 16 10.15 -3.22 -3.74
N VAL A 17 10.61 -4.20 -4.52
CA VAL A 17 10.60 -4.14 -5.99
C VAL A 17 9.18 -4.31 -6.57
N VAL A 18 8.35 -5.16 -5.96
CA VAL A 18 6.96 -5.37 -6.40
C VAL A 18 6.07 -4.15 -6.12
N ALA A 19 6.27 -3.47 -4.98
CA ALA A 19 5.48 -2.28 -4.64
C ALA A 19 5.73 -1.09 -5.58
N ALA A 20 6.98 -0.86 -6.01
CA ALA A 20 7.30 0.22 -6.96
C ALA A 20 6.78 -0.07 -8.38
N ALA A 21 6.86 -1.33 -8.84
CA ALA A 21 6.38 -1.72 -10.18
C ALA A 21 4.84 -1.64 -10.33
N MET A 22 4.09 -1.90 -9.25
CA MET A 22 2.62 -1.83 -9.28
C MET A 22 2.06 -0.39 -9.30
N ILE A 23 2.80 0.59 -8.80
CA ILE A 23 2.41 2.01 -8.87
C ILE A 23 2.51 2.54 -10.32
N TYR A 24 3.52 2.12 -11.09
CA TYR A 24 3.73 2.58 -12.47
C TYR A 24 2.72 2.03 -13.48
N ALA A 25 2.31 0.76 -13.34
CA ALA A 25 1.36 0.11 -14.26
C ALA A 25 -0.05 0.73 -14.24
N GLN A 26 -0.36 1.60 -13.27
CA GLN A 26 -1.67 2.25 -13.12
C GLN A 26 -1.79 3.59 -13.86
N ASP A 27 -0.70 4.18 -14.34
CA ASP A 27 -0.66 5.56 -14.87
C ASP A 27 -0.74 5.66 -16.41
N THR A 28 -0.92 4.54 -17.12
CA THR A 28 -0.91 4.49 -18.60
C THR A 28 -2.21 4.92 -19.29
N LYS A 29 -3.05 5.75 -18.65
CA LYS A 29 -4.17 6.41 -19.36
C LYS A 29 -3.79 7.84 -19.74
N PRO A 30 -3.75 8.19 -21.03
CA PRO A 30 -3.40 9.55 -21.44
C PRO A 30 -4.49 10.53 -20.98
N ARG A 31 -4.13 11.44 -20.08
CA ARG A 31 -4.93 12.64 -19.82
C ARG A 31 -4.65 13.66 -20.92
N SER A 32 -5.66 13.95 -21.72
CA SER A 32 -5.73 15.12 -22.60
C SER A 32 -5.81 16.38 -21.72
N TYR A 33 -4.73 17.14 -21.64
CA TYR A 33 -4.73 18.48 -21.03
C TYR A 33 -4.81 19.56 -22.11
N VAL A 34 -5.75 20.47 -21.91
CA VAL A 34 -5.87 21.75 -22.60
C VAL A 34 -4.66 22.62 -22.24
N GLN A 35 -4.01 23.17 -23.26
CA GLN A 35 -2.81 24.01 -23.18
C GLN A 35 -3.17 25.48 -22.89
N PRO A 36 -2.55 26.14 -21.89
CA PRO A 36 -2.51 27.61 -21.78
C PRO A 36 -1.31 28.21 -22.53
N PRO A 37 -1.37 29.48 -22.96
CA PRO A 37 -0.51 30.04 -24.00
C PRO A 37 0.91 30.39 -23.56
N ALA A 38 1.79 30.41 -24.57
CA ALA A 38 3.23 30.58 -24.52
C ALA A 38 3.71 31.94 -23.97
N ALA A 39 4.86 31.91 -23.29
CA ALA A 39 5.75 33.06 -23.12
C ALA A 39 7.10 32.72 -23.78
N THR A 40 7.58 33.64 -24.63
CA THR A 40 8.81 33.55 -25.43
C THR A 40 10.10 33.80 -24.59
N PRO A 41 11.28 33.39 -25.09
CA PRO A 41 12.47 33.09 -24.27
C PRO A 41 13.46 34.26 -24.16
N THR A 42 14.35 34.21 -23.17
CA THR A 42 15.59 35.02 -23.13
C THR A 42 16.79 34.10 -22.91
N ALA A 43 17.87 34.35 -23.66
CA ALA A 43 19.00 33.45 -23.89
C ALA A 43 20.13 33.53 -22.82
N THR A 44 20.62 32.33 -22.46
CA THR A 44 21.99 31.77 -22.21
C THR A 44 23.19 32.67 -21.75
N PRO A 45 24.24 32.11 -21.09
CA PRO A 45 25.20 31.21 -21.75
C PRO A 45 25.61 29.91 -21.00
N SER A 46 26.12 28.99 -21.82
CA SER A 46 26.51 27.60 -21.63
C SER A 46 27.47 27.28 -20.47
N ALA A 47 27.27 26.10 -19.86
CA ALA A 47 28.32 25.29 -19.26
C ALA A 47 28.36 23.92 -19.94
N THR A 48 29.55 23.50 -20.33
CA THR A 48 29.90 22.27 -21.07
C THR A 48 29.59 20.98 -20.27
N PRO A 49 29.23 19.85 -20.93
CA PRO A 49 29.00 18.58 -20.24
C PRO A 49 30.33 17.93 -19.83
N LYS A 50 30.45 17.52 -18.56
CA LYS A 50 31.46 16.55 -18.12
C LYS A 50 30.79 15.18 -18.00
N ASP A 51 31.46 14.16 -18.51
CA ASP A 51 31.02 12.76 -18.54
C ASP A 51 30.56 12.24 -17.16
N PRO A 52 29.56 11.33 -17.08
CA PRO A 52 29.16 10.74 -15.82
C PRO A 52 30.20 9.72 -15.34
N VAL A 53 30.83 10.02 -14.21
CA VAL A 53 31.64 9.09 -13.42
C VAL A 53 30.78 7.93 -12.95
N ALA A 54 31.19 6.70 -13.22
CA ALA A 54 30.53 5.48 -12.76
C ALA A 54 30.49 5.40 -11.22
N ALA A 55 29.31 5.13 -10.66
CA ALA A 55 29.09 4.99 -9.23
C ALA A 55 29.63 3.63 -8.69
N PRO A 56 30.13 3.58 -7.44
CA PRO A 56 30.69 2.37 -6.85
C PRO A 56 29.63 1.30 -6.52
N PRO A 57 29.99 0.01 -6.50
CA PRO A 57 29.07 -1.09 -6.22
C PRO A 57 28.67 -1.10 -4.74
N GLY A 58 27.36 -1.03 -4.46
CA GLY A 58 26.79 -1.10 -3.10
C GLY A 58 25.73 -0.07 -2.76
N ALA A 59 25.44 0.90 -3.64
CA ALA A 59 24.29 1.78 -3.49
C ALA A 59 22.97 1.01 -3.75
N PRO A 60 21.86 1.37 -3.08
CA PRO A 60 20.56 0.78 -3.37
C PRO A 60 20.23 0.97 -4.85
N HIS A 61 20.00 -0.14 -5.55
CA HIS A 61 19.65 -0.12 -6.95
C HIS A 61 18.21 0.37 -7.08
N ILE A 62 18.02 1.56 -7.65
CA ILE A 62 16.71 1.99 -8.14
C ILE A 62 16.51 1.27 -9.48
N ALA A 63 15.47 0.44 -9.58
CA ALA A 63 15.18 -0.30 -10.81
C ALA A 63 14.97 0.68 -11.97
N SER A 64 15.65 0.42 -13.08
CA SER A 64 15.45 1.15 -14.33
C SER A 64 14.08 0.84 -14.94
N GLN A 65 13.62 1.70 -15.84
CA GLN A 65 12.35 1.52 -16.54
C GLN A 65 12.29 0.18 -17.29
N ALA A 66 13.40 -0.22 -17.92
CA ALA A 66 13.51 -1.48 -18.64
C ALA A 66 13.39 -2.71 -17.70
N GLU A 67 13.93 -2.63 -16.49
CA GLU A 67 13.81 -3.69 -15.48
C GLU A 67 12.38 -3.79 -14.93
N ALA A 68 11.72 -2.64 -14.72
CA ALA A 68 10.32 -2.60 -14.32
C ALA A 68 9.39 -3.19 -15.41
N GLU A 69 9.65 -2.86 -16.68
CA GLU A 69 8.92 -3.41 -17.83
C GLU A 69 9.14 -4.92 -18.00
N GLN A 70 10.37 -5.41 -17.82
CA GLN A 70 10.66 -6.85 -17.83
C GLN A 70 9.94 -7.58 -16.69
N LEU A 71 9.92 -7.01 -15.48
CA LEU A 71 9.19 -7.58 -14.34
C LEU A 71 7.67 -7.59 -14.60
N ALA A 72 7.13 -6.52 -15.19
CA ALA A 72 5.72 -6.46 -15.58
C ALA A 72 5.36 -7.49 -16.67
N ALA A 73 6.25 -7.71 -17.65
CA ALA A 73 6.07 -8.73 -18.69
C ALA A 73 6.13 -10.16 -18.12
N LEU A 74 6.99 -10.40 -17.13
CA LEU A 74 7.04 -11.67 -16.39
C LEU A 74 5.79 -11.88 -15.53
N ALA A 75 5.22 -10.81 -14.94
CA ALA A 75 3.96 -10.88 -14.23
C ALA A 75 2.76 -11.16 -15.15
N ALA A 76 2.78 -10.64 -16.38
CA ALA A 76 1.75 -10.89 -17.39
C ALA A 76 1.76 -12.33 -17.94
N THR A 77 2.91 -13.02 -17.85
CA THR A 77 3.10 -14.42 -18.27
C THR A 77 3.11 -15.41 -17.10
N ALA A 78 2.88 -14.92 -15.87
CA ALA A 78 2.81 -15.75 -14.68
C ALA A 78 1.68 -16.80 -14.81
N PRO A 79 1.94 -18.07 -14.44
CA PRO A 79 0.95 -19.12 -14.57
C PRO A 79 -0.33 -18.77 -13.80
N THR A 80 -1.47 -18.83 -14.50
CA THR A 80 -2.82 -18.60 -13.97
C THR A 80 -3.21 -19.59 -12.87
N THR A 81 -2.40 -20.62 -12.63
CA THR A 81 -2.50 -21.51 -11.46
C THR A 81 -2.41 -20.73 -10.14
N ALA A 82 -1.73 -19.57 -10.11
CA ALA A 82 -1.75 -18.67 -8.95
C ALA A 82 -3.15 -18.04 -8.70
N GLN A 83 -3.99 -17.89 -9.73
CA GLN A 83 -5.40 -17.49 -9.60
C GLN A 83 -6.25 -18.57 -8.91
N GLN A 84 -5.79 -19.83 -8.87
CA GLN A 84 -6.49 -20.94 -8.22
C GLN A 84 -6.15 -21.08 -6.73
N PHE A 85 -5.22 -20.28 -6.18
CA PHE A 85 -4.97 -20.24 -4.74
C PHE A 85 -6.09 -19.49 -4.01
N GLN A 86 -7.21 -20.18 -3.80
CA GLN A 86 -8.26 -19.75 -2.90
C GLN A 86 -7.87 -20.13 -1.46
N PHE A 87 -7.06 -19.29 -0.81
CA PHE A 87 -6.82 -19.39 0.62
C PHE A 87 -7.94 -18.66 1.37
N PRO A 88 -8.89 -19.36 2.02
CA PRO A 88 -9.99 -18.72 2.73
C PRO A 88 -9.47 -17.96 3.94
N LEU A 89 -10.03 -16.77 4.17
CA LEU A 89 -9.69 -15.90 5.29
C LEU A 89 -10.75 -16.06 6.39
N SER A 90 -10.32 -16.64 7.51
CA SER A 90 -11.10 -16.61 8.75
C SER A 90 -11.14 -15.18 9.34
N PRO A 91 -12.09 -14.87 10.24
CA PRO A 91 -12.04 -13.63 11.01
C PRO A 91 -10.68 -13.41 11.68
N GLY A 92 -10.23 -12.16 11.67
CA GLY A 92 -8.93 -11.75 12.21
C GLY A 92 -9.02 -11.18 13.63
N VAL A 93 -8.06 -10.32 13.99
CA VAL A 93 -8.04 -9.64 15.30
C VAL A 93 -8.94 -8.40 15.37
N ALA A 94 -9.42 -7.91 14.23
CA ALA A 94 -10.33 -6.76 14.17
C ALA A 94 -11.76 -7.17 14.55
N SER A 95 -12.46 -6.30 15.28
CA SER A 95 -13.93 -6.38 15.32
C SER A 95 -14.48 -6.07 13.92
N GLU A 96 -15.31 -6.96 13.39
CA GLU A 96 -15.98 -6.77 12.09
C GLU A 96 -17.33 -6.06 12.23
N ASP A 97 -17.73 -5.72 13.47
CA ASP A 97 -18.98 -5.01 13.72
C ASP A 97 -19.02 -3.70 12.94
N ARG A 98 -20.08 -3.54 12.15
CA ARG A 98 -20.35 -2.40 11.27
C ARG A 98 -19.23 -2.06 10.29
N LEU A 99 -18.31 -2.97 10.00
CA LEU A 99 -17.35 -2.78 8.90
C LEU A 99 -17.99 -3.15 7.55
N GLN A 100 -17.55 -2.47 6.49
CA GLN A 100 -17.95 -2.81 5.12
C GLN A 100 -17.06 -3.90 4.53
N VAL A 101 -17.57 -4.60 3.52
CA VAL A 101 -16.96 -5.83 2.99
C VAL A 101 -15.49 -5.67 2.56
N LYS A 102 -15.10 -4.56 1.92
CA LYS A 102 -13.68 -4.35 1.55
C LYS A 102 -12.81 -4.02 2.76
N THR A 103 -13.36 -3.34 3.77
CA THR A 103 -12.65 -3.05 5.02
C THR A 103 -12.45 -4.32 5.85
N ILE A 104 -13.46 -5.21 5.93
CA ILE A 104 -13.34 -6.55 6.52
C ILE A 104 -12.25 -7.34 5.78
N TRP A 105 -12.27 -7.30 4.46
CA TRP A 105 -11.28 -8.01 3.65
C TRP A 105 -9.85 -7.55 3.95
N ALA A 106 -9.60 -6.23 3.97
CA ALA A 106 -8.30 -5.69 4.34
C ALA A 106 -7.87 -6.13 5.76
N ALA A 107 -8.76 -6.03 6.75
CA ALA A 107 -8.48 -6.43 8.12
C ALA A 107 -8.10 -7.92 8.26
N ARG A 108 -8.83 -8.80 7.57
CA ARG A 108 -8.54 -10.24 7.57
C ARG A 108 -7.23 -10.57 6.89
N VAL A 109 -6.93 -9.96 5.74
CA VAL A 109 -5.64 -10.19 5.06
C VAL A 109 -4.48 -9.73 5.96
N ILE A 110 -4.60 -8.56 6.57
CA ILE A 110 -3.55 -8.04 7.46
C ILE A 110 -3.35 -8.97 8.66
N SER A 111 -4.44 -9.47 9.26
CA SER A 111 -4.37 -10.40 10.40
C SER A 111 -3.64 -11.71 10.05
N VAL A 112 -3.76 -12.19 8.80
CA VAL A 112 -3.09 -13.41 8.33
C VAL A 112 -1.62 -13.15 7.99
N LEU A 113 -1.31 -12.05 7.31
CA LEU A 113 0.04 -11.78 6.80
C LEU A 113 0.98 -11.17 7.83
N PHE A 114 0.44 -10.46 8.82
CA PHE A 114 1.19 -9.74 9.84
C PHE A 114 0.75 -10.21 11.24
N PRO A 115 1.07 -11.47 11.63
CA PRO A 115 0.64 -12.04 12.91
C PRO A 115 1.18 -11.29 14.13
N GLU A 116 2.18 -10.42 13.98
CA GLU A 116 2.68 -9.49 15.00
C GLU A 116 1.61 -8.47 15.43
N ILE A 117 0.65 -8.16 14.54
CA ILE A 117 -0.46 -7.27 14.83
C ILE A 117 -1.47 -7.97 15.73
N LYS A 118 -1.65 -7.42 16.94
CA LYS A 118 -2.58 -7.96 17.94
C LYS A 118 -3.87 -7.18 18.09
N THR A 119 -3.89 -5.94 17.57
CA THR A 119 -5.03 -5.05 17.70
C THR A 119 -5.25 -4.32 16.39
N ILE A 120 -6.49 -4.38 15.90
CA ILE A 120 -6.97 -3.54 14.81
C ILE A 120 -8.27 -2.90 15.27
N TYR A 121 -8.29 -1.57 15.36
CA TYR A 121 -9.52 -0.83 15.64
C TYR A 121 -10.27 -0.56 14.34
N GLY A 122 -11.60 -0.49 14.43
CA GLY A 122 -12.49 -0.34 13.27
C GLY A 122 -13.55 0.71 13.53
N TYR A 123 -14.82 0.31 13.38
CA TYR A 123 -15.97 1.18 13.59
C TYR A 123 -15.95 1.87 14.96
N ARG A 124 -16.17 3.19 14.94
CA ARG A 124 -16.40 4.06 16.10
C ARG A 124 -16.99 5.40 15.64
N GLN A 125 -17.54 6.17 16.57
CA GLN A 125 -17.94 7.55 16.29
C GLN A 125 -16.71 8.46 16.24
N ASP A 126 -16.50 9.10 15.10
CA ASP A 126 -15.41 10.04 14.82
C ASP A 126 -15.97 11.26 14.05
N PRO A 127 -15.28 12.41 14.05
CA PRO A 127 -15.69 13.59 13.27
C PRO A 127 -15.68 13.38 11.76
N LEU A 128 -14.88 12.43 11.27
CA LEU A 128 -14.71 12.13 9.85
C LEU A 128 -15.47 10.85 9.48
N PRO A 129 -15.96 10.71 8.25
CA PRO A 129 -16.96 9.70 7.91
C PRO A 129 -16.42 8.27 7.84
N TRP A 130 -15.10 8.05 7.83
CA TRP A 130 -14.55 6.73 7.51
C TRP A 130 -14.78 5.67 8.59
N HIS A 131 -14.40 5.93 9.85
CA HIS A 131 -14.70 5.00 10.94
C HIS A 131 -16.22 4.86 11.21
N PRO A 132 -17.02 5.94 11.26
CA PRO A 132 -18.46 5.84 11.51
C PRO A 132 -19.23 5.04 10.46
N ASN A 133 -18.76 5.04 9.20
CA ASN A 133 -19.39 4.30 8.11
C ASN A 133 -18.76 2.93 7.85
N GLY A 134 -17.86 2.46 8.73
CA GLY A 134 -17.23 1.14 8.60
C GLY A 134 -16.21 1.03 7.45
N LEU A 135 -15.68 2.16 7.01
CA LEU A 135 -14.79 2.25 5.85
C LEU A 135 -13.31 2.15 6.23
N ALA A 136 -12.96 2.36 7.49
CA ALA A 136 -11.57 2.41 7.93
C ALA A 136 -11.22 1.47 9.08
N ILE A 137 -9.94 1.12 9.13
CA ILE A 137 -9.29 0.40 10.22
C ILE A 137 -7.98 1.08 10.62
N ASP A 138 -7.66 1.02 11.91
CA ASP A 138 -6.37 1.43 12.47
C ASP A 138 -5.60 0.19 12.91
N VAL A 139 -4.52 -0.10 12.20
CA VAL A 139 -3.66 -1.27 12.45
C VAL A 139 -2.58 -0.88 13.44
N MET A 140 -2.71 -1.31 14.69
CA MET A 140 -1.83 -0.87 15.78
C MET A 140 -0.46 -1.50 15.66
N ILE A 141 0.59 -0.68 15.59
CA ILE A 141 1.96 -1.13 15.42
C ILE A 141 2.61 -1.35 16.78
N PRO A 142 3.10 -2.57 17.11
CA PRO A 142 3.85 -2.80 18.32
C PRO A 142 5.21 -2.09 18.26
N ASN A 143 5.60 -1.45 19.38
CA ASN A 143 6.86 -0.72 19.51
C ASN A 143 7.13 0.29 18.36
N PRO A 144 6.20 1.23 18.08
CA PRO A 144 6.17 2.02 16.84
C PRO A 144 7.33 3.04 16.69
N HIS A 145 8.13 3.24 17.74
CA HIS A 145 9.34 4.07 17.71
C HIS A 145 10.62 3.29 17.42
N THR A 146 10.56 1.96 17.46
CA THR A 146 11.72 1.12 17.16
C THR A 146 11.90 0.98 15.65
N PRO A 147 13.13 0.74 15.16
CA PRO A 147 13.35 0.42 13.76
C PRO A 147 12.48 -0.73 13.26
N GLU A 148 12.26 -1.76 14.09
CA GLU A 148 11.43 -2.91 13.78
C GLU A 148 9.95 -2.54 13.63
N GLY A 149 9.41 -1.73 14.56
CA GLY A 149 8.03 -1.26 14.48
C GLY A 149 7.80 -0.34 13.28
N ILE A 150 8.73 0.57 13.01
CA ILE A 150 8.67 1.43 11.82
C ILE A 150 8.67 0.60 10.53
N GLU A 151 9.54 -0.40 10.46
CA GLU A 151 9.63 -1.28 9.31
C GLU A 151 8.35 -2.13 9.14
N LEU A 152 7.78 -2.65 10.23
CA LEU A 152 6.50 -3.36 10.19
C LEU A 152 5.37 -2.45 9.67
N GLY A 153 5.28 -1.22 10.17
CA GLY A 153 4.31 -0.24 9.68
C GLY A 153 4.51 0.11 8.20
N ASN A 154 5.77 0.24 7.75
CA ASN A 154 6.10 0.45 6.34
C ASN A 154 5.63 -0.72 5.46
N GLN A 155 5.85 -1.96 5.91
CA GLN A 155 5.42 -3.15 5.18
C GLN A 155 3.90 -3.23 5.06
N ILE A 156 3.16 -2.95 6.14
CA ILE A 156 1.69 -2.95 6.13
C ILE A 156 1.15 -1.86 5.21
N ALA A 157 1.65 -0.62 5.34
CA ALA A 157 1.24 0.50 4.49
C ALA A 157 1.57 0.23 3.01
N GLY A 158 2.78 -0.25 2.72
CA GLY A 158 3.21 -0.61 1.37
C GLY A 158 2.38 -1.75 0.77
N TYR A 159 2.07 -2.77 1.56
CA TYR A 159 1.22 -3.88 1.12
C TYR A 159 -0.21 -3.42 0.80
N ALA A 160 -0.79 -2.56 1.64
CA ALA A 160 -2.10 -1.97 1.38
C ALA A 160 -2.12 -1.16 0.08
N LEU A 161 -1.08 -0.34 -0.15
CA LEU A 161 -0.95 0.48 -1.36
C LEU A 161 -0.71 -0.37 -2.61
N ALA A 162 0.11 -1.41 -2.55
CA ALA A 162 0.31 -2.34 -3.66
C ALA A 162 -1.00 -3.06 -4.06
N ASN A 163 -1.94 -3.19 -3.12
CA ASN A 163 -3.25 -3.81 -3.34
C ASN A 163 -4.39 -2.78 -3.48
N ALA A 164 -4.09 -1.49 -3.62
CA ALA A 164 -5.07 -0.43 -3.49
C ALA A 164 -6.28 -0.60 -4.43
N LYS A 165 -6.04 -0.95 -5.70
CA LYS A 165 -7.14 -1.21 -6.65
C LYS A 165 -8.00 -2.41 -6.24
N ARG A 166 -7.37 -3.50 -5.76
CA ARG A 166 -8.05 -4.75 -5.41
C ARG A 166 -8.93 -4.59 -4.18
N TRP A 167 -8.43 -3.87 -3.18
CA TRP A 167 -9.16 -3.60 -1.94
C TRP A 167 -10.03 -2.34 -2.02
N GLY A 168 -10.00 -1.62 -3.14
CA GLY A 168 -10.69 -0.34 -3.27
C GLY A 168 -10.24 0.65 -2.20
N ILE A 169 -8.93 0.76 -1.96
CA ILE A 169 -8.38 1.68 -0.97
C ILE A 169 -8.69 3.11 -1.38
N ASN A 170 -9.25 3.87 -0.45
CA ASN A 170 -9.45 5.30 -0.57
C ASN A 170 -8.14 6.03 -0.27
N HIS A 171 -7.56 5.73 0.89
CA HIS A 171 -6.25 6.23 1.30
C HIS A 171 -5.64 5.39 2.42
N VAL A 172 -4.32 5.54 2.58
CA VAL A 172 -3.54 5.01 3.71
C VAL A 172 -2.81 6.17 4.38
N ILE A 173 -2.78 6.21 5.71
CA ILE A 173 -1.97 7.19 6.45
C ILE A 173 -0.97 6.45 7.33
N TRP A 174 0.30 6.85 7.23
CA TRP A 174 1.36 6.35 8.08
C TRP A 174 2.37 7.46 8.34
N ARG A 175 2.59 7.77 9.63
CA ARG A 175 3.58 8.76 10.12
C ARG A 175 3.49 10.09 9.38
N GLN A 176 2.34 10.77 9.50
CA GLN A 176 2.02 12.05 8.83
C GLN A 176 2.04 12.04 7.31
N LYS A 177 2.14 10.89 6.66
CA LYS A 177 2.04 10.82 5.21
C LYS A 177 0.76 10.13 4.79
N ILE A 178 -0.07 10.87 4.08
CA ILE A 178 -1.30 10.35 3.47
C ILE A 178 -1.00 9.95 2.03
N TYR A 179 -1.45 8.77 1.66
CA TYR A 179 -1.32 8.21 0.33
C TYR A 179 -2.74 7.97 -0.22
N PRO A 180 -3.16 8.64 -1.30
CA PRO A 180 -4.38 8.26 -1.98
C PRO A 180 -4.20 6.83 -2.54
N GLY A 181 -5.28 6.06 -2.64
CA GLY A 181 -5.20 4.68 -3.14
C GLY A 181 -4.50 4.56 -4.50
N VAL A 182 -4.63 5.58 -5.36
CA VAL A 182 -3.84 5.73 -6.59
C VAL A 182 -3.27 7.14 -6.64
N GLY A 183 -1.94 7.26 -6.75
CA GLY A 183 -1.24 8.54 -6.87
C GLY A 183 -0.10 8.73 -5.85
N ALA A 184 0.54 9.89 -5.91
CA ALA A 184 1.61 10.26 -4.97
C ALA A 184 1.04 10.67 -3.61
N GLY A 185 1.73 10.32 -2.53
CA GLY A 185 1.38 10.76 -1.18
C GLY A 185 1.85 12.19 -0.88
N SER A 186 1.23 12.80 0.13
CA SER A 186 1.57 14.12 0.65
C SER A 186 1.70 14.10 2.17
N TRP A 187 2.44 15.08 2.72
CA TRP A 187 2.52 15.27 4.16
C TRP A 187 1.24 15.92 4.69
N THR A 188 0.77 15.47 5.84
CA THR A 188 -0.32 16.10 6.60
C THR A 188 0.24 17.20 7.51
N ALA A 189 -0.64 18.03 8.06
CA ALA A 189 -0.27 18.90 9.16
C ALA A 189 0.10 18.07 10.41
N ASP A 190 0.77 18.72 11.35
CA ASP A 190 0.91 18.20 12.71
C ASP A 190 -0.37 18.47 13.50
N TYR A 191 -1.00 17.39 13.97
CA TYR A 191 -2.24 17.42 14.75
C TYR A 191 -2.01 17.33 16.26
N GLY A 192 -0.75 17.45 16.72
CA GLY A 192 -0.40 17.69 18.12
C GLY A 192 -0.32 16.43 19.00
N SER A 193 -0.44 15.22 18.44
CA SER A 193 -0.22 13.97 19.17
C SER A 193 0.26 12.85 18.25
N GLU A 194 0.94 11.86 18.81
CA GLU A 194 1.43 10.69 18.09
C GLU A 194 0.31 9.97 17.33
N THR A 195 -0.79 9.68 18.03
CA THR A 195 -1.96 9.01 17.46
C THR A 195 -2.60 9.84 16.35
N ALA A 196 -2.84 11.14 16.56
CA ALA A 196 -3.42 11.98 15.50
C ALA A 196 -2.48 12.11 14.29
N ASN A 197 -1.18 12.00 14.50
CA ASN A 197 -0.15 12.01 13.47
C ASN A 197 0.13 10.61 12.87
N HIS A 198 -0.60 9.57 13.29
CA HIS A 198 -0.47 8.20 12.77
C HIS A 198 0.93 7.61 12.96
N TYR A 199 1.58 7.90 14.09
CA TYR A 199 2.91 7.35 14.38
C TYR A 199 2.87 6.00 15.07
N ASP A 200 1.76 5.65 15.72
CA ASP A 200 1.50 4.41 16.46
C ASP A 200 0.65 3.38 15.70
N HIS A 201 0.02 3.76 14.60
CA HIS A 201 -0.83 2.89 13.78
C HIS A 201 -0.79 3.25 12.29
N VAL A 202 -1.03 2.24 11.44
CA VAL A 202 -1.32 2.45 10.02
C VAL A 202 -2.83 2.58 9.85
N HIS A 203 -3.31 3.73 9.39
CA HIS A 203 -4.72 3.93 9.06
C HIS A 203 -4.97 3.52 7.62
N ILE A 204 -6.02 2.72 7.39
CA ILE A 204 -6.41 2.23 6.08
C ILE A 204 -7.90 2.50 5.88
N ALA A 205 -8.24 3.38 4.95
CA ALA A 205 -9.60 3.65 4.53
C ALA A 205 -9.88 3.03 3.16
N THR A 206 -11.05 2.43 2.99
CA THR A 206 -11.54 1.87 1.73
C THR A 206 -12.69 2.69 1.17
N ASN A 207 -13.04 2.45 -0.09
CA ASN A 207 -14.24 2.94 -0.74
C ASN A 207 -15.49 2.12 -0.32
N GLY A 208 -15.33 1.16 0.60
CA GLY A 208 -16.41 0.33 1.11
C GLY A 208 -16.80 -0.76 0.13
N GLY A 209 -18.09 -1.04 0.02
CA GLY A 209 -18.64 -2.11 -0.82
C GLY A 209 -19.97 -2.64 -0.31
N GLY A 210 -20.61 -1.89 0.58
CA GLY A 210 -21.78 -2.35 1.32
C GLY A 210 -21.42 -3.06 2.61
N TYR A 211 -22.43 -3.20 3.47
CA TYR A 211 -22.33 -4.01 4.67
C TYR A 211 -22.47 -5.49 4.30
N PRO A 212 -21.78 -6.40 5.02
CA PRO A 212 -21.89 -7.83 4.78
C PRO A 212 -23.32 -8.31 4.99
N THR A 213 -23.76 -9.22 4.12
CA THR A 213 -25.06 -9.89 4.18
C THR A 213 -24.98 -11.22 4.94
N GLY A 214 -23.77 -11.72 5.20
CA GLY A 214 -23.51 -13.02 5.81
C GLY A 214 -23.25 -14.14 4.80
N HIS A 215 -23.33 -13.83 3.50
CA HIS A 215 -23.04 -14.77 2.41
C HIS A 215 -21.64 -14.56 1.79
N GLU A 216 -20.88 -13.60 2.29
CA GLU A 216 -19.54 -13.29 1.80
C GLU A 216 -18.53 -14.34 2.24
N THR A 217 -17.75 -14.83 1.28
CA THR A 217 -16.54 -15.62 1.54
C THR A 217 -15.32 -14.83 1.12
N TYR A 218 -14.39 -14.64 2.05
CA TYR A 218 -13.16 -13.88 1.82
C TYR A 218 -12.00 -14.83 1.54
N TYR A 219 -11.21 -14.51 0.52
CA TYR A 219 -9.98 -15.21 0.18
C TYR A 219 -8.80 -14.22 0.16
N ILE A 220 -7.57 -14.73 0.25
CA ILE A 220 -6.37 -13.86 0.17
C ILE A 220 -6.33 -13.04 -1.13
N ALA A 221 -6.84 -13.64 -2.22
CA ALA A 221 -6.77 -13.07 -3.57
C ALA A 221 -8.08 -12.41 -4.03
N SER A 222 -9.23 -12.83 -3.52
CA SER A 222 -10.57 -12.45 -3.98
C SER A 222 -11.60 -12.47 -2.84
N MET A 223 -12.85 -12.09 -3.12
CA MET A 223 -13.98 -12.47 -2.28
C MET A 223 -15.18 -12.85 -3.17
N THR A 224 -16.15 -13.54 -2.59
CA THR A 224 -17.39 -13.93 -3.28
C THR A 224 -18.60 -13.58 -2.42
N PRO A 225 -19.61 -12.86 -2.95
CA PRO A 225 -19.63 -12.23 -4.27
C PRO A 225 -18.59 -11.11 -4.38
N THR A 226 -18.14 -10.79 -5.60
CA THR A 226 -17.28 -9.63 -5.82
C THR A 226 -18.03 -8.37 -5.39
N PRO A 227 -17.43 -7.48 -4.56
CA PRO A 227 -18.10 -6.26 -4.13
C PRO A 227 -18.40 -5.34 -5.29
N PRO A 228 -19.37 -4.43 -5.11
CA PRO A 228 -19.49 -3.26 -5.96
C PRO A 228 -18.15 -2.53 -6.11
N ALA A 229 -17.86 -2.05 -7.32
CA ALA A 229 -16.67 -1.26 -7.62
C ALA A 229 -16.63 0.00 -6.75
#